data_AF-A0A8S1X6E6-F1
#
_entry.id   AF-A0A8S1X6E6-F1
#
_cell.length_a   1.000
_cell.length_b   1.000
_cell.length_c   1.000
_cell.angle_alpha   90.00
_cell.angle_beta   90.00
_cell.angle_gamma   90.00
#
_symmetry.space_group_name_H-M   'P 1'
#
loop_
_entity.id
_entity.type
_entity.pdbx_description
1 polymer ?
#
loop_
_entity_poly.entity_id
_entity_poly.type
_entity_poly.pdbx_seq_one_letter_code
_entity_poly.pdbx_strand_id
1 'polypeptide(L)'
;MSYRLQVTDPVKDKISILEVDQTLTVLDLKALIEVEFQIAVARQQLIYGGQFMNDNDTLSKYNMQNEDLVLIERKPKQQRTPLELEAIKFIKHIQQNPHLMEAIRIKDPKLSESIEKKKLAGVMEYIQKQQQKKFQQQQEYIRKMQQLEQDPLNPENQKLIEEMINKKNIEENREYAEEFIPESFGTVTMLYIELSINRHPVQAFVDSGAQSTIMSKACAERCGIMRLVDTRFQGIAQGVGTQKIIGRIHVVEMQILNQFLPCSLTILDGDGIDFLFGLDMLKRYQCNINLKDNCLIFPNEKLSVPFLPEGQIHKRISIQQEQEILKRQNSDSQIEEEQPIKSSNQPQQQQLQQQQQQQQQQQQQQQQQQQQQQQQQQPSHTRHPESSIQTIINIGASRAEAIIVLDQTNGNLELAASIIMQQKYGFN
;
A
#
# COMPACT_ATOMS: atom_id res chain seq x y z
N MET A 1 61.95 -8.24 7.49
CA MET A 1 62.40 -9.23 8.49
C MET A 1 61.19 -9.50 9.34
N SER A 2 60.65 -10.72 9.32
CA SER A 2 59.45 -11.05 10.09
C SER A 2 59.76 -11.16 11.58
N TYR A 3 58.86 -10.67 12.41
CA TYR A 3 58.94 -10.77 13.86
C TYR A 3 57.55 -11.05 14.44
N ARG A 4 57.53 -11.61 15.65
CA ARG A 4 56.30 -12.00 16.35
C ARG A 4 55.82 -10.88 17.24
N LEU A 5 54.55 -10.52 17.13
CA LEU A 5 53.89 -9.59 18.04
C LEU A 5 52.91 -10.37 18.93
N GLN A 6 52.92 -10.07 20.22
CA GLN A 6 51.86 -10.50 21.12
C GLN A 6 50.72 -9.50 21.06
N VAL A 7 49.55 -9.93 20.59
CA VAL A 7 48.36 -9.09 20.55
C VAL A 7 47.39 -9.53 21.64
N THR A 8 46.88 -8.57 22.41
CA THR A 8 46.02 -8.84 23.56
C THR A 8 44.71 -8.04 23.48
N ASP A 9 43.60 -8.75 23.69
CA ASP A 9 42.28 -8.18 23.91
C ASP A 9 41.89 -8.30 25.40
N PRO A 10 42.06 -7.23 26.20
CA PRO A 10 41.82 -7.27 27.64
C PRO A 10 40.33 -7.48 28.01
N VAL A 11 39.40 -7.24 27.07
CA VAL A 11 37.96 -7.42 27.33
C VAL A 11 37.55 -8.89 27.29
N LYS A 12 38.23 -9.70 26.47
CA LYS A 12 37.96 -11.14 26.36
C LYS A 12 39.06 -12.02 26.97
N ASP A 13 40.10 -11.39 27.53
CA ASP A 13 41.30 -12.07 28.02
C ASP A 13 41.91 -13.02 26.97
N LYS A 14 41.85 -12.61 25.69
CA LYS A 14 42.42 -13.38 24.56
C LYS A 14 43.78 -12.79 24.22
N ILE A 15 44.77 -13.68 24.10
CA ILE A 15 46.13 -13.35 23.65
C ILE A 15 46.42 -14.22 22.42
N SER A 16 47.03 -13.64 21.39
CA SER A 16 47.47 -14.39 20.21
C SER A 16 48.77 -13.80 19.67
N ILE A 17 49.60 -14.66 19.10
CA ILE A 17 50.88 -14.26 18.52
C ILE A 17 50.69 -14.15 17.01
N LEU A 18 51.01 -12.97 16.46
CA LEU A 18 50.95 -12.72 15.02
C LEU A 18 52.36 -12.56 14.47
N GLU A 19 52.66 -13.26 13.37
CA GLU A 19 53.89 -13.05 12.60
C GLU A 19 53.67 -11.93 11.57
N VAL A 20 54.46 -10.86 11.66
CA VAL A 20 54.29 -9.65 10.86
C VAL A 20 55.64 -9.15 10.32
N ASP A 21 55.61 -8.39 9.22
CA ASP A 21 56.79 -7.70 8.70
C ASP A 21 56.75 -6.20 9.08
N GLN A 22 57.92 -5.61 9.33
CA GLN A 22 58.08 -4.21 9.71
C GLN A 22 57.57 -3.23 8.64
N THR A 23 57.46 -3.66 7.38
CA THR A 23 56.92 -2.82 6.29
C THR A 23 55.39 -2.77 6.26
N LEU A 24 54.70 -3.62 7.01
CA LEU A 24 53.24 -3.60 7.06
C LEU A 24 52.73 -2.32 7.69
N THR A 25 51.55 -1.88 7.25
CA THR A 25 50.85 -0.77 7.88
C THR A 25 50.10 -1.25 9.12
N VAL A 26 49.74 -0.31 10.00
CA VAL A 26 48.84 -0.58 11.12
C VAL A 26 47.48 -1.08 10.61
N LEU A 27 47.01 -0.60 9.45
CA LEU A 27 45.78 -1.11 8.82
C LEU A 27 45.89 -2.60 8.45
N ASP A 28 47.03 -3.01 7.89
CA ASP A 28 47.29 -4.43 7.56
C ASP A 28 47.32 -5.29 8.84
N LEU A 29 47.94 -4.80 9.91
CA LEU A 29 47.91 -5.46 11.23
C LEU A 29 46.48 -5.58 11.76
N LYS A 30 45.65 -4.54 11.63
CA LYS A 30 44.24 -4.59 12.03
C LYS A 30 43.45 -5.64 11.23
N ALA A 31 43.76 -5.83 9.94
CA ALA A 31 43.13 -6.86 9.13
C ALA A 31 43.49 -8.27 9.61
N LEU A 32 44.75 -8.51 9.99
CA LEU A 32 45.18 -9.77 10.60
C LEU A 32 44.47 -10.02 11.95
N ILE A 33 44.35 -8.97 12.77
CA ILE A 33 43.63 -9.01 14.04
C ILE A 33 42.13 -9.27 13.83
N GLU A 34 41.52 -8.78 12.75
CA GLU A 34 40.12 -9.06 12.46
C GLU A 34 39.88 -10.56 12.26
N VAL A 35 40.77 -11.23 11.53
CA VAL A 35 40.71 -12.67 11.30
C VAL A 35 40.89 -13.45 12.60
N GLU A 36 41.90 -13.09 13.40
CA GLU A 36 42.24 -13.85 14.61
C GLU A 36 41.29 -13.56 15.79
N PHE A 37 40.95 -12.31 16.03
CA PHE A 37 40.15 -11.88 17.19
C PHE A 37 38.66 -11.72 16.88
N GLN A 38 38.26 -11.81 15.60
CA GLN A 38 36.88 -11.65 15.15
C GLN A 38 36.30 -10.28 15.56
N ILE A 39 37.12 -9.23 15.42
CA ILE A 39 36.76 -7.83 15.69
C ILE A 39 36.92 -7.06 14.39
N ALA A 40 35.85 -6.51 13.82
CA ALA A 40 35.95 -5.70 12.59
C ALA A 40 36.98 -4.58 12.73
N VAL A 41 37.81 -4.33 11.70
CA VAL A 41 38.87 -3.27 11.69
C VAL A 41 38.36 -1.92 12.23
N ALA A 42 37.16 -1.51 11.82
CA ALA A 42 36.53 -0.25 12.28
C ALA A 42 36.29 -0.17 13.80
N ARG A 43 36.28 -1.31 14.48
CA ARG A 43 36.08 -1.44 15.93
C ARG A 43 37.39 -1.62 16.71
N GLN A 44 38.52 -1.65 16.01
CA GLN A 44 39.84 -1.83 16.62
C GLN A 44 40.55 -0.48 16.78
N GLN A 45 41.03 -0.22 17.99
CA GLN A 45 42.02 0.81 18.27
C GLN A 45 43.26 0.12 18.84
N LEU A 46 44.39 0.21 18.15
CA LEU A 46 45.63 -0.45 18.59
C LEU A 46 46.45 0.51 19.43
N ILE A 47 46.97 0.00 20.55
CA ILE A 47 47.80 0.73 21.50
C ILE A 47 49.13 -0.01 21.65
N TYR A 48 50.23 0.72 21.49
CA TYR A 48 51.58 0.23 21.71
C TYR A 48 52.39 1.26 22.50
N GLY A 49 53.09 0.84 23.56
CA GLY A 49 53.86 1.76 24.42
C GLY A 49 53.02 2.88 25.05
N GLY A 50 51.72 2.66 25.25
CA GLY A 50 50.78 3.68 25.74
C GLY A 50 50.32 4.70 24.70
N GLN A 51 50.69 4.55 23.42
CA GLN A 51 50.28 5.43 22.33
C GLN A 51 49.36 4.76 21.34
N PHE A 52 48.39 5.53 20.82
CA PHE A 52 47.50 5.09 19.76
C PHE A 52 48.25 4.98 18.43
N MET A 53 48.05 3.85 17.76
CA MET A 53 48.64 3.60 16.45
C MET A 53 47.73 4.15 15.33
N ASN A 54 48.30 4.81 14.32
CA ASN A 54 47.56 5.36 13.19
C ASN A 54 47.56 4.39 12.01
N ASP A 55 46.43 4.24 11.33
CA ASP A 55 46.22 3.24 10.28
C ASP A 55 47.23 3.36 9.11
N ASN A 56 47.68 4.57 8.80
CA ASN A 56 48.62 4.84 7.70
C ASN A 56 50.09 4.69 8.08
N ASP A 57 50.40 4.51 9.37
CA ASP A 57 51.79 4.36 9.81
C ASP A 57 52.26 2.92 9.52
N THR A 58 53.56 2.75 9.22
CA THR A 58 54.19 1.43 9.14
C THR A 58 54.56 0.93 10.53
N LEU A 59 54.59 -0.39 10.74
CA LEU A 59 55.00 -0.96 12.03
C LEU A 59 56.45 -0.57 12.40
N SER A 60 57.33 -0.37 11.41
CA SER A 60 58.68 0.15 11.61
C SER A 60 58.72 1.51 12.30
N LYS A 61 57.70 2.37 12.14
CA LYS A 61 57.63 3.70 12.79
C LYS A 61 57.59 3.59 14.31
N TYR A 62 57.05 2.50 14.84
CA TYR A 62 56.90 2.25 16.27
C TYR A 62 58.11 1.55 16.88
N ASN A 63 59.15 1.22 16.09
CA ASN A 63 60.37 0.52 16.53
C ASN A 63 60.11 -0.78 17.31
N MET A 64 59.03 -1.48 16.97
CA MET A 64 58.60 -2.70 17.64
C MET A 64 59.66 -3.81 17.52
N GLN A 65 59.90 -4.49 18.62
CA GLN A 65 60.80 -5.63 18.72
C GLN A 65 60.03 -6.95 18.69
N ASN A 66 60.76 -8.06 18.58
CA ASN A 66 60.19 -9.39 18.64
C ASN A 66 59.61 -9.65 20.04
N GLU A 67 58.39 -10.20 20.09
CA GLU A 67 57.57 -10.50 21.27
C GLU A 67 56.96 -9.28 21.98
N ASP A 68 56.99 -8.11 21.34
CA ASP A 68 56.35 -6.91 21.87
C ASP A 68 54.82 -7.02 21.94
N LEU A 69 54.25 -6.32 22.92
CA LEU A 69 52.83 -6.35 23.25
C LEU A 69 52.04 -5.21 22.56
N VAL A 70 51.02 -5.56 21.80
CA VAL A 70 50.02 -4.63 21.24
C VAL A 70 48.66 -4.89 21.87
N LEU A 71 48.05 -3.83 22.41
CA LEU A 71 46.76 -3.92 23.07
C LEU A 71 45.62 -3.46 22.13
N ILE A 72 44.54 -4.24 22.09
CA ILE A 72 43.33 -3.92 21.34
C ILE A 72 42.33 -3.23 22.28
N GLU A 73 42.03 -1.96 22.01
CA GLU A 73 40.88 -1.28 22.60
C GLU A 73 39.68 -1.38 21.64
N ARG A 74 38.56 -1.92 22.15
CA ARG A 74 37.34 -2.13 21.37
C ARG A 74 36.51 -0.85 21.36
N LYS A 75 36.39 -0.21 20.20
CA LYS A 75 35.44 0.91 20.03
C LYS A 75 34.00 0.41 20.25
N PRO A 76 33.16 1.17 20.97
CA PRO A 76 31.75 0.82 21.12
C PRO A 76 31.11 0.72 19.73
N LYS A 77 30.15 -0.21 19.56
CA LYS A 77 29.30 -0.17 18.35
C LYS A 77 28.65 1.21 18.34
N GLN A 78 28.87 2.00 17.28
CA GLN A 78 28.05 3.18 17.04
C GLN A 78 26.59 2.72 17.03
N GLN A 79 25.88 2.99 18.12
CA GLN A 79 24.44 2.78 18.16
C GLN A 79 23.86 3.84 17.25
N ARG A 80 23.30 3.37 16.14
CA ARG A 80 22.56 4.23 15.24
C ARG A 80 21.39 4.84 16.02
N THR A 81 21.16 6.12 15.82
CA THR A 81 20.04 6.85 16.43
C THR A 81 18.69 6.28 15.94
N PRO A 82 17.59 6.45 16.70
CA PRO A 82 16.26 6.04 16.26
C PRO A 82 15.89 6.57 14.87
N LEU A 83 16.30 7.80 14.56
CA LEU A 83 16.06 8.43 13.26
C LEU A 83 16.88 7.78 12.12
N GLU A 84 18.13 7.39 12.38
CA GLU A 84 18.94 6.65 11.41
C GLU A 84 18.34 5.26 11.13
N LEU A 85 17.81 4.60 12.16
CA LEU A 85 17.08 3.34 12.03
C LEU A 85 15.83 3.51 11.15
N GLU A 86 15.05 4.56 11.37
CA GLU A 86 13.86 4.88 10.60
C GLU A 86 14.21 5.21 9.13
N ALA A 87 15.25 6.01 8.91
CA ALA A 87 15.73 6.33 7.56
C ALA A 87 16.21 5.10 6.79
N ILE A 88 16.88 4.15 7.46
CA ILE A 88 17.29 2.88 6.84
C ILE A 88 16.07 2.03 6.48
N LYS A 89 15.07 1.94 7.37
CA LYS A 89 13.82 1.23 7.07
C LYS A 89 13.09 1.87 5.89
N PHE A 90 13.03 3.20 5.85
CA PHE A 90 12.42 3.96 4.78
C PHE A 90 13.10 3.68 3.43
N ILE A 91 14.44 3.80 3.36
CA ILE A 91 15.20 3.48 2.14
C ILE A 91 14.90 2.06 1.66
N LYS A 92 14.93 1.09 2.58
CA LYS A 92 14.66 -0.32 2.25
C LYS A 92 13.25 -0.51 1.69
N HIS A 93 12.25 0.13 2.29
CA HIS A 93 10.87 0.06 1.84
C HIS A 93 10.69 0.64 0.43
N ILE A 94 11.29 1.80 0.14
CA ILE A 94 11.23 2.40 -1.21
C ILE A 94 11.94 1.53 -2.24
N GLN A 95 13.11 0.97 -1.91
CA GLN A 95 13.85 0.08 -2.82
C GLN A 95 13.09 -1.21 -3.16
N GLN A 96 12.22 -1.67 -2.28
CA GLN A 96 11.36 -2.84 -2.51
C GLN A 96 10.16 -2.54 -3.42
N ASN A 97 9.85 -1.26 -3.68
CA ASN A 97 8.66 -0.82 -4.39
C ASN A 97 9.04 0.15 -5.54
N PRO A 98 9.31 -0.36 -6.75
CA PRO A 98 9.74 0.46 -7.90
C PRO A 98 8.80 1.62 -8.24
N HIS A 99 7.48 1.41 -8.09
CA HIS A 99 6.48 2.45 -8.35
C HIS A 99 6.59 3.63 -7.36
N LEU A 100 6.90 3.37 -6.08
CA LEU A 100 7.12 4.43 -5.09
C LEU A 100 8.37 5.24 -5.42
N MET A 101 9.42 4.58 -5.92
CA MET A 101 10.64 5.25 -6.33
C MET A 101 10.39 6.22 -7.50
N GLU A 102 9.57 5.81 -8.48
CA GLU A 102 9.20 6.67 -9.60
C GLU A 102 8.33 7.86 -9.14
N ALA A 103 7.36 7.62 -8.25
CA ALA A 103 6.57 8.69 -7.66
C ALA A 103 7.42 9.70 -6.89
N ILE A 104 8.41 9.23 -6.12
CA ILE A 104 9.38 10.09 -5.42
C ILE A 104 10.24 10.86 -6.41
N ARG A 105 10.70 10.22 -7.50
CA ARG A 105 11.51 10.88 -8.54
C ARG A 105 10.79 12.06 -9.17
N ILE A 106 9.48 11.96 -9.38
CA ILE A 106 8.64 13.06 -9.89
C ILE A 106 8.43 14.14 -8.83
N LYS A 107 8.13 13.74 -7.59
CA LYS A 107 7.68 14.66 -6.52
C LYS A 107 8.82 15.38 -5.79
N ASP A 108 9.93 14.67 -5.53
CA ASP A 108 11.11 15.17 -4.83
C ASP A 108 12.41 14.56 -5.40
N PRO A 109 12.97 15.17 -6.47
CA PRO A 109 14.21 14.71 -7.10
C PRO A 109 15.44 14.69 -6.17
N LYS A 110 15.44 15.50 -5.09
CA LYS A 110 16.57 15.53 -4.14
C LYS A 110 16.53 14.31 -3.21
N LEU A 111 15.33 13.91 -2.81
CA LEU A 111 15.13 12.70 -2.03
C LEU A 111 15.48 11.44 -2.85
N SER A 112 15.04 11.37 -4.11
CA SER A 112 15.36 10.22 -4.98
C SER A 112 16.88 10.04 -5.13
N GLU A 113 17.62 11.12 -5.38
CA GLU A 113 19.08 11.09 -5.45
C GLU A 113 19.71 10.61 -4.12
N SER A 114 19.16 11.06 -2.99
CA SER A 114 19.65 10.66 -1.67
C SER A 114 19.43 9.17 -1.40
N ILE A 115 18.31 8.60 -1.84
CA ILE A 115 18.00 7.17 -1.73
C ILE A 115 18.91 6.35 -2.64
N GLU A 116 19.06 6.74 -3.91
CA GLU A 116 19.90 6.05 -4.90
C GLU A 116 21.38 6.04 -4.49
N LYS A 117 21.89 7.19 -4.03
CA LYS A 117 23.28 7.34 -3.57
C LYS A 117 23.48 6.87 -2.12
N LYS A 118 22.46 6.30 -1.47
CA LYS A 118 22.48 5.83 -0.07
C LYS A 118 22.98 6.90 0.92
N LYS A 119 22.67 8.17 0.65
CA LYS A 119 23.00 9.31 1.51
C LYS A 119 21.99 9.41 2.66
N LEU A 120 22.34 8.81 3.81
CA LEU A 120 21.45 8.75 4.96
C LEU A 120 21.00 10.13 5.48
N ALA A 121 21.90 11.12 5.46
CA ALA A 121 21.62 12.48 5.94
C ALA A 121 20.44 13.14 5.20
N GLY A 122 20.38 13.04 3.87
CA GLY A 122 19.29 13.64 3.08
C GLY A 122 17.94 12.97 3.33
N VAL A 123 17.93 11.66 3.58
CA VAL A 123 16.71 10.93 3.94
C VAL A 123 16.23 11.30 5.35
N MET A 124 17.15 11.45 6.30
CA MET A 124 16.81 11.89 7.66
C MET A 124 16.24 13.31 7.68
N GLU A 125 16.82 14.25 6.94
CA GLU A 125 16.31 15.61 6.79
C GLU A 125 14.88 15.60 6.23
N TYR A 126 14.63 14.77 5.20
CA TYR A 126 13.29 14.59 4.65
C TYR A 126 12.30 14.07 5.69
N ILE A 127 12.64 13.01 6.42
CA ILE A 127 11.77 12.42 7.45
C ILE A 127 11.45 13.44 8.53
N GLN A 128 12.45 14.16 9.04
CA GLN A 128 12.26 15.21 10.04
C GLN A 128 11.32 16.31 9.53
N LYS A 129 11.52 16.78 8.30
CA LYS A 129 10.66 17.79 7.67
C LYS A 129 9.21 17.31 7.54
N GLN A 130 8.99 16.04 7.18
CA GLN A 130 7.64 15.48 7.10
C GLN A 130 6.99 15.35 8.48
N GLN A 131 7.73 14.88 9.49
CA GLN A 131 7.24 14.78 10.86
C GLN A 131 6.87 16.18 11.42
N GLN A 132 7.73 17.18 11.20
CA GLN A 132 7.45 18.56 11.63
C GLN A 132 6.22 19.14 10.93
N LYS A 133 6.07 18.92 9.62
CA LYS A 133 4.90 19.37 8.87
C LYS A 133 3.61 18.73 9.38
N LYS A 134 3.61 17.40 9.61
CA LYS A 134 2.45 16.70 10.18
C LYS A 134 2.09 17.24 11.56
N PHE A 135 3.09 17.47 12.41
CA PHE A 135 2.88 18.03 13.75
C PHE A 135 2.25 19.43 13.71
N GLN A 136 2.75 20.32 12.85
CA GLN A 136 2.19 21.66 12.66
C GLN A 136 0.73 21.62 12.18
N GLN A 137 0.44 20.80 11.17
CA GLN A 137 -0.92 20.62 10.65
C GLN A 137 -1.88 20.09 11.72
N GLN A 138 -1.41 19.17 12.55
CA GLN A 138 -2.21 18.63 13.65
C GLN A 138 -2.49 19.69 14.73
N GLN A 139 -1.50 20.52 15.08
CA GLN A 139 -1.70 21.63 16.02
C GLN A 139 -2.69 22.67 15.48
N GLU A 140 -2.58 23.03 14.21
CA GLU A 140 -3.53 23.95 13.56
C GLU A 140 -4.95 23.39 13.56
N TYR A 141 -5.10 22.09 13.25
CA TYR A 141 -6.39 21.40 13.30
C TYR A 141 -7.01 21.46 14.71
N ILE A 142 -6.25 21.08 15.75
CA ILE A 142 -6.73 21.09 17.14
C ILE A 142 -7.13 22.51 17.55
N ARG A 143 -6.28 23.51 17.25
CA ARG A 143 -6.57 24.92 17.55
C ARG A 143 -7.85 25.40 16.87
N LYS A 144 -8.05 25.03 15.61
CA LYS A 144 -9.23 25.43 14.84
C LYS A 144 -10.50 24.77 15.39
N MET A 145 -10.45 23.47 15.73
CA MET A 145 -11.57 22.77 16.38
C MET A 145 -11.94 23.45 17.70
N GLN A 146 -10.96 23.73 18.56
CA GLN A 146 -11.19 24.42 19.84
C GLN A 146 -11.82 25.81 19.66
N GLN A 147 -11.44 26.56 18.63
CA GLN A 147 -12.05 27.86 18.33
C GLN A 147 -13.52 27.73 17.92
N LEU A 148 -13.84 26.73 17.09
CA LEU A 148 -15.23 26.49 16.67
C LEU A 148 -16.09 25.97 17.83
N GLU A 149 -15.51 25.21 18.76
CA GLU A 149 -16.17 24.70 19.97
C GLU A 149 -16.45 25.78 21.03
N GLN A 150 -15.86 26.98 20.93
CA GLN A 150 -16.15 28.07 21.89
C GLN A 150 -17.58 28.60 21.78
N ASP A 151 -18.22 28.46 20.61
CA ASP A 151 -19.63 28.77 20.41
C ASP A 151 -20.31 27.61 19.65
N PRO A 152 -20.71 26.54 20.36
CA PRO A 152 -21.32 25.34 19.77
C PRO A 152 -22.73 25.57 19.20
N LEU A 153 -23.40 26.67 19.57
CA LEU A 153 -24.76 26.97 19.14
C LEU A 153 -24.80 27.82 17.86
N ASN A 154 -23.65 28.30 17.40
CA ASN A 154 -23.54 28.98 16.13
C ASN A 154 -23.72 28.00 14.95
N PRO A 155 -24.70 28.23 14.05
CA PRO A 155 -24.95 27.34 12.92
C PRO A 155 -23.78 27.19 11.93
N GLU A 156 -22.95 28.23 11.75
CA GLU A 156 -21.77 28.17 10.88
C GLU A 156 -20.65 27.33 11.51
N ASN A 157 -20.44 27.44 12.83
CA ASN A 157 -19.49 26.61 13.55
C ASN A 157 -19.90 25.14 13.50
N GLN A 158 -21.18 24.83 13.72
CA GLN A 158 -21.71 23.45 13.61
C GLN A 158 -21.45 22.86 12.22
N LYS A 159 -21.71 23.62 11.15
CA LYS A 159 -21.44 23.18 9.76
C LYS A 159 -19.96 22.92 9.50
N LEU A 160 -19.08 23.79 10.00
CA LEU A 160 -17.63 23.62 9.86
C LEU A 160 -17.11 22.42 10.65
N ILE A 161 -17.61 22.20 11.87
CA ILE A 161 -17.30 21.04 12.70
C ILE A 161 -17.77 19.76 12.00
N GLU A 162 -19.00 19.74 11.48
CA GLU A 162 -19.54 18.62 10.71
C GLU A 162 -18.68 18.31 9.48
N GLU A 163 -18.29 19.33 8.71
CA GLU A 163 -17.43 19.17 7.54
C GLU A 163 -16.05 18.61 7.93
N MET A 164 -15.47 19.06 9.05
CA MET A 164 -14.20 18.55 9.56
C MET A 164 -14.29 17.09 10.03
N ILE A 165 -15.35 16.72 10.75
CA ILE A 165 -15.60 15.35 11.18
C ILE A 165 -15.79 14.45 9.96
N ASN A 166 -16.60 14.87 8.99
CA ASN A 166 -16.82 14.12 7.77
C ASN A 166 -15.51 13.90 7.00
N LYS A 167 -14.71 14.97 6.82
CA LYS A 167 -13.37 14.87 6.20
C LYS A 167 -12.47 13.90 6.96
N LYS A 168 -12.47 13.93 8.29
CA LYS A 168 -11.68 13.02 9.12
C LYS A 168 -12.12 11.57 8.96
N ASN A 169 -13.43 11.29 8.98
CA ASN A 169 -13.97 9.95 8.76
C ASN A 169 -13.62 9.41 7.36
N ILE A 170 -13.68 10.27 6.34
CA ILE A 170 -13.27 9.92 4.98
C ILE A 170 -11.78 9.58 4.93
N GLU A 171 -10.92 10.38 5.58
CA GLU A 171 -9.48 10.12 5.64
C GLU A 171 -9.16 8.82 6.38
N GLU A 172 -9.78 8.57 7.54
CA GLU A 172 -9.59 7.33 8.30
C GLU A 172 -10.03 6.10 7.50
N ASN A 173 -11.17 6.18 6.79
CA ASN A 173 -11.62 5.10 5.91
C ASN A 173 -10.66 4.90 4.72
N ARG A 174 -10.08 5.99 4.18
CA ARG A 174 -9.08 5.93 3.12
C ARG A 174 -7.80 5.26 3.60
N GLU A 175 -7.28 5.64 4.77
CA GLU A 175 -6.11 5.01 5.38
C GLU A 175 -6.35 3.52 5.65
N TYR A 176 -7.54 3.16 6.16
CA TYR A 176 -7.94 1.76 6.34
C TYR A 176 -7.95 1.00 5.00
N ALA A 177 -8.51 1.59 3.95
CA ALA A 177 -8.47 0.98 2.62
C ALA A 177 -7.03 0.83 2.10
N GLU A 178 -6.12 1.79 2.36
CA GLU A 178 -4.72 1.68 1.95
C GLU A 178 -3.99 0.54 2.68
N GLU A 179 -4.31 0.30 3.96
CA GLU A 179 -3.73 -0.78 4.75
C GLU A 179 -4.26 -2.16 4.36
N PHE A 180 -5.57 -2.29 4.16
CA PHE A 180 -6.24 -3.59 3.99
C PHE A 180 -6.61 -3.93 2.54
N ILE A 181 -6.73 -2.95 1.65
CA ILE A 181 -7.12 -3.13 0.24
C ILE A 181 -6.27 -2.23 -0.67
N PRO A 182 -4.94 -2.36 -0.65
CA PRO A 182 -4.06 -1.51 -1.45
C PRO A 182 -4.37 -1.60 -2.95
N GLU A 183 -4.94 -2.71 -3.43
CA GLU A 183 -5.34 -2.91 -4.83
C GLU A 183 -6.44 -1.95 -5.28
N SER A 184 -7.29 -1.44 -4.37
CA SER A 184 -8.33 -0.45 -4.69
C SER A 184 -7.75 0.88 -5.19
N PHE A 185 -6.47 1.15 -4.92
CA PHE A 185 -5.77 2.36 -5.35
C PHE A 185 -4.96 2.16 -6.64
N GLY A 186 -4.91 0.93 -7.17
CA GLY A 186 -4.26 0.61 -8.43
C GLY A 186 -5.22 0.67 -9.63
N THR A 187 -4.68 0.93 -10.82
CA THR A 187 -5.43 0.75 -12.07
C THR A 187 -5.46 -0.74 -12.42
N VAL A 188 -6.64 -1.36 -12.40
CA VAL A 188 -6.80 -2.77 -12.80
C VAL A 188 -6.55 -2.88 -14.30
N THR A 189 -5.66 -3.79 -14.69
CA THR A 189 -5.41 -4.07 -16.11
C THR A 189 -6.59 -4.83 -16.69
N MET A 190 -7.14 -4.32 -17.78
CA MET A 190 -8.21 -4.95 -18.54
C MET A 190 -7.75 -6.27 -19.19
N LEU A 191 -8.68 -7.20 -19.42
CA LEU A 191 -8.36 -8.53 -19.92
C LEU A 191 -8.18 -8.53 -21.44
N TYR A 192 -6.97 -8.84 -21.90
CA TYR A 192 -6.67 -9.00 -23.33
C TYR A 192 -6.03 -10.34 -23.61
N ILE A 193 -6.36 -10.93 -24.75
CA ILE A 193 -5.69 -12.12 -25.29
C ILE A 193 -5.14 -11.84 -26.68
N GLU A 194 -4.05 -12.51 -27.05
CA GLU A 194 -3.51 -12.48 -28.40
C GLU A 194 -4.13 -13.57 -29.27
N LEU A 195 -4.52 -13.18 -30.47
CA LEU A 195 -5.05 -14.09 -31.49
C LEU A 195 -4.63 -13.61 -32.88
N SER A 196 -4.93 -14.41 -33.90
CA SER A 196 -4.76 -13.97 -35.28
C SER A 196 -5.97 -14.30 -36.14
N ILE A 197 -6.29 -13.41 -37.07
CA ILE A 197 -7.38 -13.60 -38.05
C ILE A 197 -6.79 -13.42 -39.43
N ASN A 198 -6.96 -14.41 -40.29
CA ASN A 198 -6.36 -14.44 -41.62
C ASN A 198 -4.84 -14.11 -41.60
N ARG A 199 -4.11 -14.69 -40.63
CA ARG A 199 -2.66 -14.50 -40.39
C ARG A 199 -2.23 -13.11 -39.91
N HIS A 200 -3.16 -12.22 -39.58
CA HIS A 200 -2.85 -10.92 -38.98
C HIS A 200 -3.03 -11.00 -37.45
N PRO A 201 -2.04 -10.59 -36.64
CA PRO A 201 -2.16 -10.57 -35.19
C PRO A 201 -3.15 -9.48 -34.75
N VAL A 202 -3.98 -9.82 -33.76
CA VAL A 202 -5.02 -8.97 -33.19
C VAL A 202 -5.06 -9.22 -31.69
N GLN A 203 -5.20 -8.13 -30.92
CA GLN A 203 -5.44 -8.22 -29.48
C GLN A 203 -6.94 -8.10 -29.25
N ALA A 204 -7.51 -9.10 -28.57
CA ALA A 204 -8.92 -9.15 -28.26
C ALA A 204 -9.17 -8.73 -26.82
N PHE A 205 -10.00 -7.71 -26.64
CA PHE A 205 -10.53 -7.32 -25.35
C PHE A 205 -11.60 -8.32 -24.90
N VAL A 206 -11.42 -8.98 -23.76
CA VAL A 206 -12.33 -9.99 -23.25
C VAL A 206 -13.36 -9.34 -22.32
N ASP A 207 -14.62 -9.32 -22.75
CA ASP A 207 -15.70 -8.62 -22.04
C ASP A 207 -16.95 -9.50 -21.95
N SER A 208 -17.23 -10.01 -20.74
CA SER A 208 -18.45 -10.76 -20.46
C SER A 208 -19.70 -9.89 -20.40
N GLY A 209 -19.56 -8.57 -20.28
CA GLY A 209 -20.67 -7.61 -20.27
C GLY A 209 -21.20 -7.29 -21.67
N ALA A 210 -20.41 -7.53 -22.72
CA ALA A 210 -20.84 -7.34 -24.10
C ALA A 210 -21.64 -8.55 -24.61
N GLN A 211 -22.84 -8.30 -25.13
CA GLN A 211 -23.69 -9.37 -25.66
C GLN A 211 -23.12 -10.04 -26.92
N SER A 212 -22.44 -9.27 -27.78
CA SER A 212 -21.95 -9.74 -29.08
C SER A 212 -20.46 -9.49 -29.24
N THR A 213 -19.78 -10.39 -29.95
CA THR A 213 -18.38 -10.22 -30.36
C THR A 213 -18.31 -9.22 -31.52
N ILE A 214 -17.42 -8.24 -31.38
CA ILE A 214 -17.34 -7.06 -32.24
C ILE A 214 -15.93 -6.92 -32.80
N MET A 215 -15.83 -6.43 -34.04
CA MET A 215 -14.56 -6.04 -34.64
C MET A 215 -14.71 -4.67 -35.32
N SER A 216 -13.69 -3.81 -35.23
CA SER A 216 -13.69 -2.53 -35.93
C SER A 216 -13.52 -2.71 -37.44
N LYS A 217 -14.06 -1.77 -38.22
CA LYS A 217 -13.84 -1.71 -39.67
C LYS A 217 -12.36 -1.72 -40.03
N ALA A 218 -11.56 -0.90 -39.35
CA ALA A 218 -10.12 -0.79 -39.60
C ALA A 218 -9.40 -2.14 -39.34
N CYS A 219 -9.81 -2.88 -38.31
CA CYS A 219 -9.28 -4.21 -38.04
C CYS A 219 -9.70 -5.23 -39.11
N ALA A 220 -10.96 -5.19 -39.55
CA ALA A 220 -11.47 -6.07 -40.62
C ALA A 220 -10.78 -5.82 -41.97
N GLU A 221 -10.50 -4.55 -42.31
CA GLU A 221 -9.71 -4.15 -43.47
C GLU A 221 -8.26 -4.63 -43.35
N ARG A 222 -7.63 -4.42 -42.19
CA ARG A 222 -6.26 -4.88 -41.90
C ARG A 222 -6.12 -6.39 -41.99
N CYS A 223 -7.13 -7.14 -41.54
CA CYS A 223 -7.17 -8.59 -41.65
C CYS A 223 -7.59 -9.08 -43.05
N GLY A 224 -7.99 -8.18 -43.96
CA GLY A 224 -8.41 -8.51 -45.31
C GLY A 224 -9.74 -9.29 -45.39
N ILE A 225 -10.59 -9.25 -44.35
CA ILE A 225 -11.82 -10.05 -44.27
C ILE A 225 -13.09 -9.26 -44.65
N MET A 226 -12.95 -8.02 -45.13
CA MET A 226 -14.08 -7.17 -45.55
C MET A 226 -15.00 -7.81 -46.59
N ARG A 227 -14.46 -8.70 -47.44
CA ARG A 227 -15.23 -9.45 -48.44
C ARG A 227 -16.30 -10.39 -47.84
N LEU A 228 -16.20 -10.72 -46.55
CA LEU A 228 -17.11 -11.62 -45.85
C LEU A 228 -18.24 -10.87 -45.12
N VAL A 229 -18.22 -9.53 -45.14
CA VAL A 229 -19.18 -8.71 -44.41
C VAL A 229 -20.52 -8.69 -45.14
N ASP A 230 -21.55 -9.20 -44.49
CA ASP A 230 -22.92 -9.15 -44.97
C ASP A 230 -23.57 -7.82 -44.55
N THR A 231 -23.74 -6.92 -45.51
CA THR A 231 -24.30 -5.58 -45.31
C THR A 231 -25.81 -5.58 -45.07
N ARG A 232 -26.51 -6.72 -45.24
CA ARG A 232 -27.94 -6.82 -44.92
C ARG A 232 -28.21 -6.70 -43.42
N PHE A 233 -27.20 -6.96 -42.59
CA PHE A 233 -27.22 -6.83 -41.14
C PHE A 233 -26.72 -5.45 -40.67
N GLN A 234 -26.83 -4.44 -41.53
CA GLN A 234 -26.58 -3.06 -41.15
C GLN A 234 -27.62 -2.56 -40.14
N GLY A 235 -27.17 -1.69 -39.25
CA GLY A 235 -28.02 -1.16 -38.20
C GLY A 235 -27.24 -0.18 -37.33
N ILE A 236 -27.83 0.14 -36.19
CA ILE A 236 -27.20 0.94 -35.15
C ILE A 236 -27.03 0.01 -33.95
N ALA A 237 -25.80 -0.18 -33.49
CA ALA A 237 -25.54 -0.86 -32.23
C ALA A 237 -25.93 0.11 -31.11
N GLN A 238 -26.98 -0.22 -30.39
CA GLN A 238 -27.39 0.47 -29.17
C GLN A 238 -26.73 -0.22 -27.97
N GLY A 239 -25.92 0.55 -27.24
CA GLY A 239 -25.18 0.14 -26.04
C GLY A 239 -24.52 1.37 -25.41
N VAL A 240 -23.24 1.25 -25.01
CA VAL A 240 -22.35 2.27 -24.40
C VAL A 240 -21.98 3.42 -25.39
N GLY A 241 -22.92 3.81 -26.26
CA GLY A 241 -22.82 4.73 -27.40
C GLY A 241 -23.64 4.25 -28.61
N THR A 242 -23.95 5.14 -29.56
CA THR A 242 -24.54 4.79 -30.87
C THR A 242 -23.43 4.64 -31.90
N GLN A 243 -23.15 3.41 -32.31
CA GLN A 243 -22.18 3.13 -33.38
C GLN A 243 -22.87 2.45 -34.55
N LYS A 244 -22.46 2.83 -35.76
CA LYS A 244 -23.03 2.26 -36.99
C LYS A 244 -22.48 0.87 -37.21
N ILE A 245 -23.38 -0.12 -37.30
CA ILE A 245 -23.04 -1.48 -37.73
C ILE A 245 -22.93 -1.46 -39.25
N ILE A 246 -21.76 -1.81 -39.76
CA ILE A 246 -21.48 -1.93 -41.20
C ILE A 246 -22.04 -3.22 -41.77
N GLY A 247 -22.08 -4.28 -40.95
CA GLY A 247 -22.61 -5.58 -41.29
C GLY A 247 -22.13 -6.66 -40.34
N ARG A 248 -22.40 -7.92 -40.69
CA ARG A 248 -22.02 -9.09 -39.88
C ARG A 248 -21.20 -10.06 -40.71
N ILE A 249 -20.13 -10.60 -40.14
CA ILE A 249 -19.43 -11.78 -40.66
C ILE A 249 -20.02 -13.00 -39.95
N HIS A 250 -20.67 -13.88 -40.71
CA HIS A 250 -21.35 -15.05 -40.15
C HIS A 250 -20.37 -16.06 -39.56
N VAL A 251 -19.28 -16.33 -40.27
CA VAL A 251 -18.19 -17.22 -39.82
C VAL A 251 -16.86 -16.73 -40.39
N VAL A 252 -15.85 -16.67 -39.53
CA VAL A 252 -14.43 -16.54 -39.88
C VAL A 252 -13.61 -17.39 -38.91
N GLU A 253 -12.48 -17.92 -39.36
CA GLU A 253 -11.56 -18.65 -38.49
C GLU A 253 -10.67 -17.68 -37.72
N MET A 254 -10.76 -17.79 -36.40
CA MET A 254 -9.91 -17.11 -35.43
C MET A 254 -8.86 -18.09 -34.95
N GLN A 255 -7.59 -17.80 -35.18
CA GLN A 255 -6.49 -18.64 -34.73
C GLN A 255 -6.04 -18.18 -33.34
N ILE A 256 -6.14 -19.10 -32.38
CA ILE A 256 -5.62 -18.94 -31.03
C ILE A 256 -4.56 -20.02 -30.82
N LEU A 257 -3.32 -19.60 -30.54
CA LEU A 257 -2.17 -20.50 -30.51
C LEU A 257 -2.10 -21.34 -31.80
N ASN A 258 -2.30 -22.66 -31.69
CA ASN A 258 -2.21 -23.61 -32.79
C ASN A 258 -3.57 -24.14 -33.27
N GLN A 259 -4.68 -23.55 -32.83
CA GLN A 259 -6.03 -23.99 -33.19
C GLN A 259 -6.82 -22.90 -33.90
N PHE A 260 -7.69 -23.30 -34.82
CA PHE A 260 -8.58 -22.43 -35.58
C PHE A 260 -10.01 -22.61 -35.10
N LEU A 261 -10.59 -21.53 -34.55
CA LEU A 261 -11.90 -21.52 -33.93
C LEU A 261 -12.88 -20.68 -34.78
N PRO A 262 -14.04 -21.23 -35.18
CA PRO A 262 -15.03 -20.48 -35.97
C PRO A 262 -15.75 -19.40 -35.14
N CYS A 263 -15.60 -18.14 -35.53
CA CYS A 263 -16.16 -16.99 -34.83
C CYS A 263 -17.15 -16.23 -35.72
N SER A 264 -18.24 -15.72 -35.13
CA SER A 264 -19.13 -14.77 -35.79
C SER A 264 -18.85 -13.36 -35.28
N LEU A 265 -18.76 -12.37 -36.17
CA LEU A 265 -18.34 -11.00 -35.82
C LEU A 265 -19.35 -9.97 -36.29
N THR A 266 -19.64 -8.99 -35.44
CA THR A 266 -20.35 -7.76 -35.84
C THR A 266 -19.32 -6.69 -36.16
N ILE A 267 -19.40 -6.08 -37.35
CA ILE A 267 -18.43 -5.05 -37.78
C ILE A 267 -18.98 -3.66 -37.50
N LEU A 268 -18.26 -2.87 -36.72
CA LEU A 268 -18.62 -1.49 -36.37
C LEU A 268 -17.71 -0.46 -37.05
N ASP A 269 -18.32 0.69 -37.39
CA ASP A 269 -17.63 1.88 -37.89
C ASP A 269 -17.18 2.77 -36.71
N GLY A 270 -16.10 2.37 -36.04
CA GLY A 270 -15.56 3.08 -34.88
C GLY A 270 -14.11 2.71 -34.57
N ASP A 271 -13.36 3.67 -34.01
CA ASP A 271 -11.89 3.59 -33.83
C ASP A 271 -11.45 3.24 -32.40
N GLY A 272 -12.37 2.75 -31.55
CA GLY A 272 -12.09 2.49 -30.13
C GLY A 272 -11.36 1.17 -29.87
N ILE A 273 -11.98 0.04 -30.22
CA ILE A 273 -11.48 -1.31 -29.92
C ILE A 273 -11.38 -2.10 -31.24
N ASP A 274 -10.19 -2.64 -31.54
CA ASP A 274 -9.96 -3.43 -32.75
C ASP A 274 -10.79 -4.72 -32.75
N PHE A 275 -10.84 -5.41 -31.61
CA PHE A 275 -11.58 -6.66 -31.44
C PHE A 275 -12.05 -6.83 -30.00
N LEU A 276 -13.35 -7.06 -29.82
CA LEU A 276 -13.98 -7.34 -28.54
C LEU A 276 -14.54 -8.76 -28.59
N PHE A 277 -14.07 -9.61 -27.68
CA PHE A 277 -14.54 -10.98 -27.49
C PHE A 277 -15.65 -11.01 -26.45
N GLY A 278 -16.89 -11.11 -26.94
CA GLY A 278 -18.11 -10.94 -26.16
C GLY A 278 -18.65 -12.24 -25.56
N LEU A 279 -19.74 -12.10 -24.82
CA LEU A 279 -20.41 -13.19 -24.11
C LEU A 279 -20.95 -14.29 -25.05
N ASP A 280 -21.33 -13.93 -26.29
CA ASP A 280 -21.79 -14.89 -27.30
C ASP A 280 -20.73 -15.96 -27.61
N MET A 281 -19.49 -15.55 -27.85
CA MET A 281 -18.38 -16.46 -28.14
C MET A 281 -17.83 -17.10 -26.86
N LEU A 282 -17.76 -16.35 -25.75
CA LEU A 282 -17.40 -16.92 -24.45
C LEU A 282 -18.32 -18.08 -24.05
N LYS A 283 -19.63 -17.93 -24.22
CA LYS A 283 -20.60 -19.00 -23.95
C LYS A 283 -20.49 -20.13 -24.97
N ARG A 284 -20.32 -19.82 -26.25
CA ARG A 284 -20.18 -20.82 -27.32
C ARG A 284 -19.02 -21.78 -27.05
N TYR A 285 -17.89 -21.26 -26.60
CA TYR A 285 -16.70 -22.06 -26.29
C TYR A 285 -16.60 -22.48 -24.82
N GLN A 286 -17.63 -22.19 -24.03
CA GLN A 286 -17.67 -22.48 -22.59
C GLN A 286 -16.42 -22.00 -21.85
N CYS A 287 -15.95 -20.81 -22.21
CA CYS A 287 -14.69 -20.27 -21.70
C CYS A 287 -14.75 -20.07 -20.18
N ASN A 288 -13.62 -20.26 -19.51
CA ASN A 288 -13.42 -19.90 -18.12
C ASN A 288 -12.42 -18.76 -18.01
N ILE A 289 -12.86 -17.62 -17.50
CA ILE A 289 -12.02 -16.46 -17.20
C ILE A 289 -11.35 -16.73 -15.85
N ASN A 290 -10.15 -17.30 -15.88
CA ASN A 290 -9.42 -17.67 -14.67
C ASN A 290 -8.49 -16.52 -14.25
N LEU A 291 -8.98 -15.68 -13.34
CA LEU A 291 -8.22 -14.55 -12.78
C LEU A 291 -7.14 -14.99 -11.79
N LYS A 292 -7.25 -16.19 -11.21
CA LYS A 292 -6.25 -16.74 -10.28
C LYS A 292 -4.94 -17.06 -11.02
N ASP A 293 -5.06 -17.71 -12.18
CA ASP A 293 -3.91 -18.09 -13.01
C ASP A 293 -3.68 -17.11 -14.18
N ASN A 294 -4.44 -16.00 -14.21
CA ASN A 294 -4.40 -14.95 -15.22
C ASN A 294 -4.47 -15.47 -16.68
N CYS A 295 -5.44 -16.33 -16.98
CA CYS A 295 -5.63 -16.91 -18.31
C CYS A 295 -7.11 -17.11 -18.68
N LEU A 296 -7.38 -17.12 -19.99
CA LEU A 296 -8.64 -17.55 -20.59
C LEU A 296 -8.53 -19.00 -21.01
N ILE A 297 -9.37 -19.85 -20.43
CA ILE A 297 -9.38 -21.29 -20.70
C ILE A 297 -10.52 -21.62 -21.64
N PHE A 298 -10.25 -22.44 -22.65
CA PHE A 298 -11.22 -23.04 -23.57
C PHE A 298 -11.26 -24.55 -23.27
N PRO A 299 -12.20 -25.02 -22.42
CA PRO A 299 -12.14 -26.38 -21.87
C PRO A 299 -12.25 -27.48 -22.93
N ASN A 300 -13.14 -27.31 -23.92
CA ASN A 300 -13.40 -28.32 -24.94
C ASN A 300 -12.23 -28.43 -25.93
N GLU A 301 -11.60 -27.29 -26.21
CA GLU A 301 -10.46 -27.13 -27.10
C GLU A 301 -9.14 -27.48 -26.39
N LYS A 302 -9.17 -27.66 -25.06
CA LYS A 302 -8.00 -27.88 -24.19
C LYS A 302 -6.94 -26.79 -24.37
N LEU A 303 -7.37 -25.54 -24.50
CA LEU A 303 -6.49 -24.38 -24.62
C LEU A 303 -6.51 -23.56 -23.33
N SER A 304 -5.33 -23.07 -22.96
CA SER A 304 -5.18 -22.04 -21.93
C SER A 304 -4.36 -20.90 -22.52
N VAL A 305 -4.95 -19.72 -22.56
CA VAL A 305 -4.36 -18.53 -23.18
C VAL A 305 -4.08 -17.51 -22.08
N PRO A 306 -2.83 -17.14 -21.81
CA PRO A 306 -2.53 -16.15 -20.79
C PRO A 306 -3.09 -14.77 -21.18
N PHE A 307 -3.57 -14.01 -20.21
CA PHE A 307 -3.92 -12.61 -20.42
C PHE A 307 -2.65 -11.77 -20.59
N LEU A 308 -2.72 -10.75 -21.45
CA LEU A 308 -1.60 -9.87 -21.72
C LEU A 308 -1.28 -8.99 -20.49
N PRO A 309 0.00 -8.84 -20.12
CA PRO A 309 0.41 -7.88 -19.10
C PRO A 309 0.27 -6.44 -19.62
N GLU A 310 0.13 -5.48 -18.71
CA GLU A 310 -0.15 -4.07 -19.06
C GLU A 310 0.80 -3.48 -20.12
N GLY A 311 2.09 -3.80 -20.04
CA GLY A 311 3.10 -3.28 -20.97
C GLY A 311 3.02 -3.81 -22.41
N GLN A 312 2.24 -4.88 -22.65
CA GLN A 312 2.07 -5.49 -23.97
C GLN A 312 0.74 -5.13 -24.64
N ILE A 313 -0.18 -4.51 -23.90
CA ILE A 313 -1.47 -4.08 -24.45
C ILE A 313 -1.23 -2.86 -25.34
N HIS A 314 -1.60 -2.96 -26.62
CA HIS A 314 -1.57 -1.83 -27.54
C HIS A 314 -2.64 -0.82 -27.09
N LYS A 315 -2.24 0.15 -26.25
CA LYS A 315 -3.07 1.28 -25.83
C LYS A 315 -3.34 2.21 -27.02
N ARG A 316 -4.16 1.76 -27.98
CA ARG A 316 -4.86 2.63 -28.94
C ARG A 316 -6.11 3.26 -28.32
N ILE A 317 -6.58 2.69 -27.21
CA ILE A 317 -7.53 3.33 -26.33
C ILE A 317 -6.79 4.46 -25.64
N SER A 318 -7.12 5.70 -26.01
CA SER A 318 -6.67 6.85 -25.22
C SER A 318 -7.19 6.68 -23.77
N ILE A 319 -6.43 7.10 -22.77
CA ILE A 319 -6.86 7.14 -21.36
C ILE A 319 -8.26 7.79 -21.23
N GLN A 320 -8.59 8.72 -22.13
CA GLN A 320 -9.90 9.37 -22.24
C GLN A 320 -11.02 8.41 -22.65
N GLN A 321 -10.81 7.52 -23.62
CA GLN A 321 -11.81 6.52 -24.05
C GLN A 321 -11.97 5.38 -23.04
N GLU A 322 -10.91 4.99 -22.34
CA GLU A 322 -10.97 4.03 -21.23
C GLU A 322 -11.82 4.57 -20.07
N GLN A 323 -11.62 5.85 -19.73
CA GLN A 323 -12.45 6.58 -18.76
C GLN A 323 -13.89 6.77 -19.24
N GLU A 324 -14.14 6.91 -20.54
CA GLU A 324 -15.51 6.95 -21.07
C GLU A 324 -16.21 5.59 -20.95
N ILE A 325 -15.54 4.49 -21.28
CA ILE A 325 -16.10 3.13 -21.11
C ILE A 325 -16.42 2.87 -19.62
N LEU A 326 -15.54 3.26 -18.71
CA LEU A 326 -15.72 3.14 -17.25
C LEU A 326 -16.80 4.08 -16.69
N LYS A 327 -16.88 5.34 -17.15
CA LYS A 327 -17.96 6.28 -16.74
C LYS A 327 -19.33 5.83 -17.23
N ARG A 328 -19.40 5.16 -18.39
CA ARG A 328 -20.66 4.76 -19.05
C ARG A 328 -21.23 3.41 -18.57
N GLN A 329 -20.53 2.67 -17.71
CA GLN A 329 -21.12 1.53 -16.97
C GLN A 329 -21.81 1.96 -15.67
N ASN A 330 -21.42 3.10 -15.09
CA ASN A 330 -22.08 3.67 -13.90
C ASN A 330 -23.36 4.47 -14.23
N SER A 331 -23.67 4.68 -15.51
CA SER A 331 -24.89 5.40 -15.96
C SER A 331 -26.12 4.50 -16.11
N ASP A 332 -26.00 3.17 -15.99
CA ASP A 332 -27.16 2.25 -15.94
C ASP A 332 -27.86 2.24 -14.57
N SER A 333 -27.53 3.20 -13.69
CA SER A 333 -28.22 3.46 -12.41
C SER A 333 -28.77 4.88 -12.29
N GLN A 334 -29.01 5.57 -13.41
CA GLN A 334 -29.75 6.83 -13.38
C GLN A 334 -31.25 6.56 -13.58
N ILE A 335 -31.96 6.61 -12.46
CA ILE A 335 -33.40 6.89 -12.42
C ILE A 335 -33.59 8.22 -13.18
N GLU A 336 -34.33 8.17 -14.29
CA GLU A 336 -34.75 9.36 -15.02
C GLU A 336 -35.57 10.25 -14.08
N GLU A 337 -35.10 11.48 -13.85
CA GLU A 337 -35.93 12.56 -13.33
C GLU A 337 -36.97 12.92 -14.40
N GLU A 338 -38.10 12.21 -14.40
CA GLU A 338 -39.29 12.68 -15.12
C GLU A 338 -39.80 13.96 -14.46
N GLN A 339 -39.93 15.01 -15.26
CA GLN A 339 -40.58 16.26 -14.87
C GLN A 339 -42.03 16.00 -14.40
N PRO A 340 -42.50 16.70 -13.36
CA PRO A 340 -43.79 16.40 -12.76
C PRO A 340 -44.95 16.84 -13.68
N ILE A 341 -45.65 15.85 -14.23
CA ILE A 341 -47.01 16.03 -14.74
C ILE A 341 -47.93 16.27 -13.54
N LYS A 342 -48.59 17.43 -13.55
CA LYS A 342 -49.62 17.80 -12.57
C LYS A 342 -50.81 16.84 -12.67
N SER A 343 -51.02 16.04 -11.64
CA SER A 343 -52.34 15.48 -11.35
C SER A 343 -52.54 15.30 -9.85
N SER A 344 -53.56 16.00 -9.38
CA SER A 344 -54.10 16.06 -8.03
C SER A 344 -54.54 14.69 -7.51
N ASN A 345 -54.06 14.30 -6.32
CA ASN A 345 -54.84 13.71 -5.22
C ASN A 345 -53.92 13.32 -4.04
N GLN A 346 -53.82 14.21 -3.06
CA GLN A 346 -53.37 13.91 -1.68
C GLN A 346 -54.57 14.11 -0.77
N PRO A 347 -54.92 13.14 0.10
CA PRO A 347 -54.37 13.18 1.45
C PRO A 347 -54.13 11.82 2.15
N GLN A 348 -53.99 10.68 1.44
CA GLN A 348 -53.83 9.35 2.09
C GLN A 348 -52.39 8.79 2.15
N GLN A 349 -51.43 9.34 1.41
CA GLN A 349 -50.03 8.85 1.43
C GLN A 349 -49.12 9.52 2.48
N GLN A 350 -49.46 10.72 2.96
CA GLN A 350 -48.62 11.43 3.95
C GLN A 350 -48.74 10.86 5.38
N GLN A 351 -49.87 10.24 5.74
CA GLN A 351 -50.05 9.64 7.07
C GLN A 351 -49.30 8.31 7.24
N LEU A 352 -49.16 7.49 6.19
CA LEU A 352 -48.42 6.23 6.27
C LEU A 352 -46.89 6.43 6.34
N GLN A 353 -46.35 7.46 5.68
CA GLN A 353 -44.92 7.76 5.75
C GLN A 353 -44.48 8.33 7.11
N GLN A 354 -45.32 9.14 7.77
CA GLN A 354 -45.01 9.63 9.12
C GLN A 354 -45.10 8.53 10.18
N GLN A 355 -46.02 7.57 10.05
CA GLN A 355 -46.08 6.41 10.96
C GLN A 355 -44.89 5.46 10.80
N GLN A 356 -44.38 5.26 9.57
CA GLN A 356 -43.21 4.40 9.35
C GLN A 356 -41.90 5.05 9.85
N GLN A 357 -41.74 6.38 9.73
CA GLN A 357 -40.56 7.06 10.27
C GLN A 357 -40.54 7.08 11.81
N GLN A 358 -41.68 7.22 12.47
CA GLN A 358 -41.74 7.14 13.94
C GLN A 358 -41.46 5.73 14.48
N GLN A 359 -41.87 4.67 13.78
CA GLN A 359 -41.54 3.29 14.16
C GLN A 359 -40.05 2.97 13.99
N GLN A 360 -39.39 3.50 12.94
CA GLN A 360 -37.94 3.30 12.76
C GLN A 360 -37.10 4.04 13.80
N GLN A 361 -37.49 5.26 14.21
CA GLN A 361 -36.80 5.98 15.27
C GLN A 361 -36.94 5.31 16.65
N GLN A 362 -38.10 4.72 16.96
CA GLN A 362 -38.27 3.96 18.21
C GLN A 362 -37.48 2.64 18.23
N GLN A 363 -37.34 1.95 17.08
CA GLN A 363 -36.50 0.75 16.99
C GLN A 363 -35.00 1.06 17.11
N GLN A 364 -34.52 2.18 16.56
CA GLN A 364 -33.13 2.60 16.72
C GLN A 364 -32.79 3.05 18.16
N GLN A 365 -33.71 3.71 18.86
CA GLN A 365 -33.52 4.05 20.28
C GLN A 365 -33.52 2.81 21.20
N GLN A 366 -34.34 1.79 20.90
CA GLN A 366 -34.31 0.53 21.64
C GLN A 366 -33.03 -0.30 21.36
N GLN A 367 -32.49 -0.27 20.14
CA GLN A 367 -31.21 -0.92 19.83
C GLN A 367 -30.01 -0.21 20.47
N GLN A 368 -30.02 1.12 20.57
CA GLN A 368 -28.98 1.86 21.31
C GLN A 368 -29.05 1.63 22.83
N GLN A 369 -30.24 1.48 23.41
CA GLN A 369 -30.39 1.12 24.83
C GLN A 369 -29.99 -0.34 25.12
N GLN A 370 -30.21 -1.27 24.19
CA GLN A 370 -29.73 -2.66 24.34
C GLN A 370 -28.20 -2.79 24.14
N GLN A 371 -27.58 -1.98 23.28
CA GLN A 371 -26.12 -1.95 23.16
C GLN A 371 -25.42 -1.31 24.36
N GLN A 372 -26.05 -0.35 25.06
CA GLN A 372 -25.53 0.17 26.33
C GLN A 372 -25.67 -0.81 27.50
N GLN A 373 -26.66 -1.72 27.49
CA GLN A 373 -26.79 -2.76 28.52
C GLN A 373 -25.89 -3.99 28.27
N GLN A 374 -25.47 -4.26 27.03
CA GLN A 374 -24.56 -5.37 26.72
C GLN A 374 -23.06 -5.03 26.86
N GLN A 375 -22.68 -3.77 27.06
CA GLN A 375 -21.30 -3.38 27.40
C GLN A 375 -20.94 -3.55 28.89
N GLN A 376 -21.87 -3.98 29.76
CA GLN A 376 -21.58 -4.26 31.17
C GLN A 376 -21.23 -5.72 31.49
N GLN A 377 -21.20 -6.63 30.50
CA GLN A 377 -20.86 -8.05 30.74
C GLN A 377 -20.01 -8.68 29.63
N GLN A 378 -18.85 -8.10 29.33
CA GLN A 378 -17.75 -8.85 28.70
C GLN A 378 -16.54 -8.91 29.63
N PRO A 379 -15.97 -10.10 29.90
CA PRO A 379 -14.75 -10.23 30.68
C PRO A 379 -13.57 -9.66 29.90
N SER A 380 -13.10 -8.48 30.30
CA SER A 380 -11.79 -7.96 29.91
C SER A 380 -10.73 -8.92 30.41
N HIS A 381 -10.03 -9.64 29.52
CA HIS A 381 -8.87 -10.45 29.89
C HIS A 381 -7.75 -9.53 30.39
N THR A 382 -7.63 -9.41 31.71
CA THR A 382 -6.55 -8.68 32.38
C THR A 382 -5.43 -9.65 32.76
N ARG A 383 -4.17 -9.26 32.60
CA ARG A 383 -3.01 -10.04 33.09
C ARG A 383 -2.78 -9.89 34.60
N HIS A 384 -3.51 -8.95 35.23
CA HIS A 384 -3.36 -8.60 36.65
C HIS A 384 -4.43 -9.27 37.52
N PRO A 385 -4.11 -9.65 38.77
CA PRO A 385 -5.08 -10.21 39.71
C PRO A 385 -6.25 -9.26 39.98
N GLU A 386 -7.46 -9.81 40.08
CA GLU A 386 -8.69 -9.05 40.34
C GLU A 386 -8.63 -8.26 41.66
N SER A 387 -7.93 -8.79 42.66
CA SER A 387 -7.68 -8.11 43.93
C SER A 387 -6.89 -6.81 43.74
N SER A 388 -5.90 -6.79 42.84
CA SER A 388 -5.10 -5.59 42.53
C SER A 388 -5.92 -4.52 41.84
N ILE A 389 -6.78 -4.92 40.89
CA ILE A 389 -7.69 -4.02 40.19
C ILE A 389 -8.68 -3.39 41.19
N GLN A 390 -9.23 -4.20 42.10
CA GLN A 390 -10.18 -3.72 43.11
C GLN A 390 -9.56 -2.71 44.08
N THR A 391 -8.28 -2.88 44.45
CA THR A 391 -7.58 -1.90 45.30
C THR A 391 -7.46 -0.53 44.62
N ILE A 392 -7.16 -0.51 43.33
CA ILE A 392 -7.04 0.75 42.57
C ILE A 392 -8.41 1.39 42.32
N ILE A 393 -9.46 0.58 42.11
CA ILE A 393 -10.85 1.06 42.05
C ILE A 393 -11.27 1.69 43.38
N ASN A 394 -10.93 1.08 44.52
CA ASN A 394 -11.27 1.62 45.84
C ASN A 394 -10.62 2.99 46.14
N ILE A 395 -9.54 3.34 45.42
CA ILE A 395 -8.86 4.65 45.49
C ILE A 395 -9.54 5.69 44.58
N GLY A 396 -10.57 5.29 43.82
CA GLY A 396 -11.42 6.17 43.03
C GLY A 396 -11.22 6.06 41.52
N ALA A 397 -10.43 5.10 41.01
CA ALA A 397 -10.26 4.87 39.57
C ALA A 397 -11.44 4.09 38.95
N SER A 398 -11.70 4.32 37.65
CA SER A 398 -12.56 3.42 36.88
C SER A 398 -11.85 2.08 36.61
N ARG A 399 -12.58 1.00 36.31
CA ARG A 399 -11.96 -0.31 36.02
C ARG A 399 -10.97 -0.24 34.85
N ALA A 400 -11.30 0.53 33.81
CA ALA A 400 -10.44 0.73 32.66
C ALA A 400 -9.16 1.51 33.03
N GLU A 401 -9.29 2.56 33.85
CA GLU A 401 -8.13 3.31 34.40
C GLU A 401 -7.24 2.40 35.25
N ALA A 402 -7.82 1.56 36.11
CA ALA A 402 -7.06 0.64 36.96
C ALA A 402 -6.22 -0.35 36.14
N ILE A 403 -6.77 -0.89 35.05
CA ILE A 403 -6.04 -1.80 34.15
C ILE A 403 -4.90 -1.07 33.43
N ILE A 404 -5.17 0.12 32.88
CA ILE A 404 -4.16 0.93 32.18
C ILE A 404 -3.00 1.30 33.10
N VAL A 405 -3.28 1.72 34.33
CA VAL A 405 -2.23 2.12 35.27
C VAL A 405 -1.46 0.90 35.80
N LEU A 406 -2.12 -0.24 36.05
CA LEU A 406 -1.43 -1.48 36.41
C LEU A 406 -0.56 -2.02 35.26
N ASP A 407 -0.96 -1.84 34.01
CA ASP A 407 -0.14 -2.15 32.84
C ASP A 407 1.09 -1.21 32.75
N GLN A 408 0.91 0.09 33.02
CA GLN A 408 2.00 1.08 33.02
C GLN A 408 3.02 0.87 34.14
N THR A 409 2.57 0.38 35.31
CA THR A 409 3.43 0.09 36.46
C THR A 409 3.90 -1.36 36.50
N ASN A 410 3.63 -2.13 35.44
CA ASN A 410 4.00 -3.53 35.30
C ASN A 410 3.55 -4.40 36.50
N GLY A 411 2.35 -4.11 37.02
CA GLY A 411 1.73 -4.80 38.16
C GLY A 411 2.09 -4.25 39.55
N ASN A 412 2.86 -3.15 39.65
CA ASN A 412 3.18 -2.54 40.94
C ASN A 412 2.00 -1.72 41.48
N LEU A 413 1.36 -2.24 42.52
CA LEU A 413 0.16 -1.69 43.18
C LEU A 413 0.38 -0.34 43.85
N GLU A 414 1.53 -0.13 44.49
CA GLU A 414 1.83 1.09 45.24
C GLU A 414 2.12 2.26 44.31
N LEU A 415 2.84 1.99 43.23
CA LEU A 415 3.06 2.97 42.15
C LEU A 415 1.78 3.25 41.37
N ALA A 416 0.91 2.25 41.17
CA ALA A 416 -0.37 2.46 40.52
C ALA A 416 -1.32 3.31 41.37
N ALA A 417 -1.36 3.05 42.68
CA ALA A 417 -2.12 3.83 43.64
C ALA A 417 -1.65 5.29 43.68
N SER A 418 -0.33 5.52 43.68
CA SER A 418 0.22 6.88 43.73
C SER A 418 -0.06 7.67 42.45
N ILE A 419 0.01 7.05 41.26
CA ILE A 419 -0.36 7.70 39.98
C ILE A 419 -1.83 8.12 39.99
N ILE A 420 -2.74 7.24 40.42
CA ILE A 420 -4.16 7.56 40.51
C ILE A 420 -4.43 8.65 41.55
N MET A 421 -3.78 8.58 42.72
CA MET A 421 -3.93 9.60 43.75
C MET A 421 -3.40 10.96 43.29
N GLN A 422 -2.28 10.99 42.56
CA GLN A 422 -1.72 12.21 42.00
C GLN A 422 -2.65 12.80 40.93
N GLN A 423 -3.19 11.97 40.04
CA GLN A 423 -4.11 12.40 38.98
C GLN A 423 -5.45 12.91 39.50
N LYS A 424 -6.01 12.30 40.56
CA LYS A 424 -7.34 12.65 41.07
C LYS A 424 -7.33 13.64 42.23
N TYR A 425 -6.31 13.62 43.07
CA TYR A 425 -6.29 14.39 44.32
C TYR A 425 -5.12 15.37 44.42
N GLY A 426 -4.19 15.39 43.46
CA GLY A 426 -3.26 16.49 43.27
C GLY A 426 -2.32 16.78 44.45
N PHE A 427 -1.84 15.75 45.15
CA PHE A 427 -0.81 15.93 46.17
C PHE A 427 0.58 16.04 45.52
N ASN A 428 1.29 17.15 45.82
CA ASN A 428 2.70 17.35 45.51
C ASN A 428 3.60 16.57 46.47
#